data_AF-A0A833G0P1-F1
#
_entry.id   AF-A0A833G0P1-F1
#
_cell.length_a   1.000
_cell.length_b   1.000
_cell.length_c   1.000
_cell.angle_alpha   90.00
_cell.angle_beta   90.00
_cell.angle_gamma   90.00
#
_symmetry.space_group_name_H-M   'P 1'
#
loop_
_entity.id
_entity.type
_entity.pdbx_description
1 polymer ?
#
loop_
_entity_poly.entity_id
_entity_poly.type
_entity_poly.pdbx_seq_one_letter_code
_entity_poly.pdbx_strand_id
1 'polypeptide(L)'
;MTGISLAGEWRLYDAAGIEVAPCAIPGDIHSALIAAGRIPDPMIGLNETECQWVGEATWEIRRSVKLKAEELVGKWAVLDLEFVDTVADLFVNGVE
;
A
#
# COMPACT_ATOMS: atom_id res chain seq x y z
N MET A 1 24.29 -5.38 -4.47
CA MET A 1 23.41 -4.27 -4.85
C MET A 1 23.03 -3.53 -3.58
N THR A 2 23.26 -2.23 -3.51
CA THR A 2 22.75 -1.39 -2.41
C THR A 2 21.29 -1.09 -2.70
N GLY A 3 20.39 -1.46 -1.80
CA GLY A 3 18.96 -1.25 -1.93
C GLY A 3 18.39 -0.68 -0.64
N ILE A 4 17.33 0.11 -0.76
CA ILE A 4 16.55 0.57 0.37
C ILE A 4 15.25 -0.21 0.35
N SER A 5 14.96 -0.90 1.45
CA SER A 5 13.68 -1.58 1.57
C SER A 5 12.55 -0.56 1.69
N LEU A 6 11.51 -0.75 0.87
CA LEU A 6 10.26 -0.01 0.97
C LEU A 6 9.25 -0.70 1.90
N ALA A 7 9.64 -1.79 2.56
CA ALA A 7 8.84 -2.45 3.59
C ALA A 7 8.62 -1.56 4.82
N GLY A 8 7.57 -1.84 5.58
CA GLY A 8 7.12 -1.10 6.76
C GLY A 8 5.81 -0.35 6.50
N GLU A 9 5.63 0.78 7.17
CA GLU A 9 4.38 1.53 7.12
C GLU A 9 4.23 2.35 5.83
N TRP A 10 3.06 2.23 5.22
CA TRP A 10 2.50 3.04 4.14
C TRP A 10 1.20 3.68 4.64
N ARG A 11 0.65 4.61 3.87
CA ARG A 11 -0.66 5.24 4.15
C ARG A 11 -1.69 4.77 3.14
N LEU A 12 -2.83 4.28 3.62
CA LEU A 12 -3.97 3.85 2.81
C LEU A 12 -4.96 4.98 2.62
N TYR A 13 -5.40 5.19 1.39
CA TYR A 13 -6.41 6.16 0.98
C TYR A 13 -7.55 5.47 0.24
N ASP A 14 -8.76 6.00 0.40
CA ASP A 14 -9.92 5.60 -0.39
C ASP A 14 -9.94 6.28 -1.77
N ALA A 15 -10.93 5.94 -2.60
CA ALA A 15 -11.12 6.54 -3.92
C ALA A 15 -11.35 8.07 -3.91
N ALA A 16 -11.71 8.67 -2.77
CA ALA A 16 -11.83 10.12 -2.62
C ALA A 16 -10.51 10.78 -2.19
N GLY A 17 -9.44 9.99 -2.01
CA GLY A 17 -8.13 10.46 -1.56
C GLY A 17 -8.09 10.77 -0.06
N ILE A 18 -9.05 10.26 0.73
CA ILE A 18 -9.09 10.45 2.18
C ILE A 18 -8.25 9.36 2.83
N GLU A 19 -7.36 9.75 3.76
CA GLU A 19 -6.55 8.78 4.51
C GLU A 19 -7.44 7.95 5.44
N VAL A 20 -7.37 6.63 5.30
CA VAL A 20 -8.24 5.70 6.02
C VAL A 20 -7.50 5.03 7.18
N ALA A 21 -6.26 4.60 6.95
CA ALA A 21 -5.45 3.83 7.90
C ALA A 21 -3.95 3.81 7.54
N PRO A 22 -3.07 3.46 8.49
CA PRO A 22 -1.76 2.90 8.18
C PRO A 22 -1.90 1.53 7.50
N CYS A 23 -1.04 1.24 6.53
CA CYS A 23 -0.98 -0.04 5.83
C CYS A 23 0.45 -0.60 5.91
N ALA A 24 0.62 -1.79 6.47
CA ALA A 24 1.93 -2.44 6.54
C ALA A 24 2.22 -3.18 5.23
N ILE A 25 3.43 -2.99 4.68
CA ILE A 25 3.93 -3.72 3.52
C ILE A 25 5.19 -4.50 3.92
N PRO A 26 5.30 -5.81 3.62
CA PRO A 26 4.28 -6.66 3.02
C PRO A 26 3.01 -6.80 3.87
N GLY A 27 1.86 -6.88 3.21
CA GLY A 27 0.53 -6.92 3.82
C GLY A 27 -0.54 -6.58 2.79
N ASP A 28 -1.76 -6.32 3.25
CA ASP A 28 -2.93 -6.11 2.40
C ASP A 28 -3.90 -5.07 2.99
N ILE A 29 -4.89 -4.69 2.18
CA ILE A 29 -5.91 -3.70 2.54
C ILE A 29 -6.83 -4.18 3.66
N HIS A 30 -7.25 -5.45 3.67
CA HIS A 30 -8.13 -5.99 4.72
C HIS A 30 -7.43 -5.95 6.07
N SER A 31 -6.19 -6.41 6.15
CA SER A 31 -5.36 -6.38 7.36
C SER A 31 -5.19 -4.95 7.90
N ALA A 32 -4.98 -3.97 7.02
CA ALA A 32 -4.90 -2.56 7.39
C ALA A 32 -6.23 -2.01 7.96
N LEU A 33 -7.36 -2.34 7.31
CA LEU A 33 -8.69 -1.91 7.75
C LEU A 33 -9.11 -2.58 9.07
N ILE A 34 -8.79 -3.85 9.27
CA ILE A 34 -9.01 -4.58 10.53
C ILE A 34 -8.22 -3.92 11.66
N ALA A 35 -6.92 -3.67 11.45
CA ALA A 35 -6.06 -3.03 12.44
C ALA A 35 -6.56 -1.62 12.83
N ALA A 36 -7.18 -0.91 11.89
CA ALA A 36 -7.80 0.39 12.11
C ALA A 36 -9.24 0.32 12.65
N GLY A 37 -9.81 -0.88 12.87
CA GLY A 37 -11.18 -1.08 13.34
C GLY A 37 -12.25 -0.61 12.34
N ARG A 38 -11.94 -0.59 11.05
CA ARG A 38 -12.84 -0.13 9.97
C ARG A 38 -13.75 -1.24 9.45
N ILE A 39 -13.28 -2.48 9.51
CA ILE A 39 -14.05 -3.67 9.18
C ILE A 39 -13.85 -4.72 10.29
N PRO A 40 -14.83 -5.60 10.51
CA PRO A 40 -14.64 -6.76 11.38
C PRO A 40 -13.70 -7.79 10.73
N ASP A 41 -13.21 -8.75 11.52
CA ASP A 41 -12.45 -9.89 10.99
C ASP A 41 -13.38 -10.77 10.13
N PRO A 42 -13.13 -10.91 8.81
CA PRO A 42 -13.99 -11.67 7.90
C PRO A 42 -13.99 -13.17 8.21
N MET A 43 -13.00 -13.68 8.95
CA MET A 43 -12.89 -15.10 9.32
C MET A 43 -13.82 -15.49 10.48
N ILE A 44 -14.54 -14.53 11.07
CA ILE A 44 -15.43 -14.75 12.21
C ILE A 44 -16.89 -14.69 11.77
N GLY A 45 -17.63 -15.78 11.98
CA GLY A 45 -19.08 -15.80 11.81
C GLY A 45 -19.52 -15.49 10.38
N LEU A 46 -20.35 -14.45 10.22
CA LEU A 46 -20.88 -13.99 8.93
C LEU A 46 -20.27 -12.65 8.48
N ASN A 47 -19.19 -12.21 9.13
CA ASN A 47 -18.55 -10.92 8.89
C ASN A 47 -18.02 -10.78 7.45
N GLU A 48 -17.77 -11.90 6.76
CA GLU A 48 -17.37 -11.89 5.34
C GLU A 48 -18.31 -11.04 4.47
N THR A 49 -19.63 -11.08 4.73
CA THR A 49 -20.60 -10.29 3.97
C THR A 49 -20.46 -8.79 4.25
N GLU A 50 -20.09 -8.42 5.47
CA GLU A 50 -19.86 -7.02 5.88
C GLU A 50 -18.56 -6.45 5.27
N CYS A 51 -17.65 -7.31 4.81
CA CYS A 51 -16.37 -6.93 4.22
C CYS A 51 -16.37 -6.90 2.68
N GLN A 52 -17.43 -7.37 2.00
CA GLN A 52 -17.44 -7.49 0.53
C GLN A 52 -17.12 -6.19 -0.20
N TRP A 53 -17.62 -5.06 0.32
CA TRP A 53 -17.41 -3.73 -0.28
C TRP A 53 -15.93 -3.36 -0.41
N VAL A 54 -15.04 -3.95 0.40
CA VAL A 54 -13.59 -3.68 0.35
C VAL A 54 -13.00 -4.11 -1.00
N GLY A 55 -13.45 -5.24 -1.54
CA GLY A 55 -13.01 -5.74 -2.85
C GLY A 55 -13.61 -4.99 -4.04
N GLU A 56 -14.70 -4.25 -3.81
CA GLU A 56 -15.37 -3.43 -4.83
C GLU A 56 -14.82 -2.00 -4.88
N ALA A 57 -14.15 -1.56 -3.81
CA ALA A 57 -13.59 -0.23 -3.69
C ALA A 57 -12.21 -0.12 -4.36
N THR A 58 -11.90 1.08 -4.85
CA THR A 58 -10.55 1.45 -5.26
C THR A 58 -9.76 1.95 -4.06
N TRP A 59 -8.51 1.49 -3.98
CA TRP A 59 -7.60 1.82 -2.90
C TRP A 59 -6.30 2.38 -3.46
N GLU A 60 -5.71 3.30 -2.71
CA GLU A 60 -4.39 3.83 -3.00
C GLU A 60 -3.50 3.69 -1.77
N ILE A 61 -2.26 3.23 -1.93
CA ILE A 61 -1.25 3.27 -0.88
C ILE A 61 -0.12 4.22 -1.27
N ARG A 62 0.33 5.05 -0.32
CA ARG A 62 1.42 6.00 -0.53
C ARG A 62 2.54 5.82 0.48
N ARG A 63 3.76 6.04 0.01
CA ARG A 63 4.94 6.17 0.87
C ARG A 63 5.96 7.12 0.26
N SER A 64 6.62 7.86 1.15
CA SER A 64 7.76 8.71 0.80
C SER A 64 9.03 8.15 1.43
N VAL A 65 10.12 8.14 0.66
CA VAL A 65 11.46 7.81 1.15
C VAL A 65 12.41 8.95 0.85
N LYS A 66 13.43 9.10 1.71
CA LYS A 66 14.48 10.09 1.50
C LYS A 66 15.68 9.40 0.87
N LEU A 67 16.11 9.93 -0.27
CA LEU A 67 17.32 9.54 -0.97
C LEU A 67 18.23 10.76 -1.07
N LYS A 68 19.51 10.60 -0.81
CA LYS A 68 20.51 11.63 -1.10
C LYS A 68 20.86 11.57 -2.58
N ALA A 69 21.11 12.73 -3.19
CA ALA A 69 21.45 12.80 -4.62
C ALA A 69 22.69 11.95 -4.95
N GLU A 70 23.69 11.97 -4.08
CA GLU A 70 24.93 11.19 -4.20
C GLU A 70 24.68 9.67 -4.29
N GLU A 71 23.55 9.17 -3.76
CA GLU A 71 23.19 7.76 -3.83
C GLU A 71 22.80 7.33 -5.25
N LEU A 72 22.35 8.28 -6.08
CA LEU A 72 21.84 8.07 -7.45
C LEU A 72 22.84 8.46 -8.54
N VAL A 73 23.89 9.24 -8.23
CA VAL A 73 24.87 9.69 -9.22
C VAL A 73 25.54 8.50 -9.93
N GLY A 74 25.42 8.48 -11.26
CA GLY A 74 26.01 7.43 -12.10
C GLY A 74 25.34 6.06 -12.00
N LYS A 75 24.14 5.98 -11.40
CA LYS A 75 23.37 4.74 -11.24
C LYS A 75 21.99 4.85 -11.87
N TRP A 76 21.42 3.69 -12.17
CA TRP A 76 20.01 3.57 -12.53
C TRP A 76 19.22 3.30 -11.24
N ALA A 77 18.17 4.08 -11.02
CA ALA A 77 17.19 3.78 -9.99
C ALA A 77 16.28 2.66 -10.52
N VAL A 78 16.17 1.57 -9.76
CA VAL A 78 15.25 0.47 -10.05
C VAL A 78 14.29 0.36 -8.89
N LEU A 79 13.00 0.43 -9.19
CA LEU A 79 11.95 0.05 -8.25
C LEU A 79 11.61 -1.42 -8.49
N ASP A 80 11.80 -2.24 -7.48
CA ASP A 80 11.54 -3.67 -7.53
C ASP A 80 10.31 -3.99 -6.68
N LEU A 81 9.29 -4.55 -7.32
CA LEU A 81 8.05 -4.99 -6.68
C LEU A 81 7.99 -6.50 -6.76
N GLU A 82 8.18 -7.16 -5.62
CA GLU A 82 8.18 -8.62 -5.56
C GLU A 82 6.79 -9.20 -5.88
N PHE A 83 5.73 -8.55 -5.40
CA PHE A 83 4.35 -8.96 -5.63
C PHE A 83 3.41 -7.77 -5.52
N VAL A 84 2.43 -7.70 -6.43
CA VAL A 84 1.34 -6.73 -6.42
C VAL A 84 0.06 -7.51 -6.69
N ASP A 85 -0.94 -7.34 -5.82
CA ASP A 85 -2.26 -7.96 -5.97
C ASP A 85 -3.33 -6.91 -6.28
N THR A 86 -3.79 -6.77 -7.51
CA THR A 86 -3.21 -7.35 -8.74
C THR A 86 -3.17 -6.32 -9.85
N VAL A 87 -4.29 -5.63 -10.06
CA VAL A 87 -4.38 -4.50 -10.99
C VAL A 87 -4.02 -3.22 -10.25
N ALA A 88 -2.91 -2.62 -10.63
CA ALA A 88 -2.41 -1.40 -10.00
C ALA A 88 -1.77 -0.48 -11.04
N ASP A 89 -2.07 0.81 -10.92
CA ASP A 89 -1.29 1.87 -11.54
C ASP A 89 -0.22 2.33 -10.54
N LEU A 90 1.00 2.54 -11.03
CA LEU A 90 2.13 2.90 -10.18
C LEU A 90 2.62 4.29 -10.54
N PHE A 91 2.84 5.12 -9.52
CA PHE A 91 3.34 6.48 -9.71
C PHE A 91 4.58 6.71 -8.85
N VAL A 92 5.63 7.27 -9.45
CA VAL A 92 6.82 7.77 -8.74
C VAL A 92 6.88 9.28 -8.92
N ASN A 93 6.74 10.01 -7.80
CA ASN A 93 6.71 11.48 -7.81
C ASN A 93 5.64 12.06 -8.78
N GLY A 94 4.49 11.40 -8.89
CA GLY A 94 3.36 11.81 -9.73
C GLY A 94 3.52 11.48 -11.22
N VAL A 95 4.56 10.75 -11.60
CA VAL A 95 4.76 10.22 -12.96
C VAL A 95 4.43 8.73 -12.94
N GLU A 96 3.55 8.32 -13.86
CA GLU A 96 3.21 6.92 -14.13
C GLU A 96 4.35 6.17 -14.81
#